data_AF-A0A7L1NK09-F1
#
_entry.id   AF-A0A7L1NK09-F1
#
_cell.length_a   1.000
_cell.length_b   1.000
_cell.length_c   1.000
_cell.angle_alpha   90.00
_cell.angle_beta   90.00
_cell.angle_gamma   90.00
#
_symmetry.space_group_name_H-M   'P 1'
#
loop_
_entity.id
_entity.type
_entity.pdbx_description
1 polymer ?
#
loop_
_entity_poly.entity_id
_entity_poly.type
_entity_poly.pdbx_seq_one_letter_code
_entity_poly.pdbx_strand_id
1 'polypeptide(L)'
;VFVRFNSSHGFPVEVGSDASILQLKAAVARRQGVPADQLRVIFAGRELSDDLTVQNCDLAQHSIVHVVQSPLKSSRDRDEPGENSAGAPPERGPGSLTRVDLSTSILPSLSAGLAVILDTTRTSISLPSQKPGAASYNSFYVFCKNSCQAVRPGKLRVRCSACRQGTLTLARGPSCWDDVLIPNRIQGVCQSQGCGGGVAEFYFKCGAHPTSDSETSVALNLVTTNSRCITCITCTDIRSPVLVFQCVHRHVICLDCFHLYCVTMLNDRQFVHDPEIGYSLPCVAGCPGSLIKELHHFRILGEEQYNRYQRYGAEECVLRMGGVLCPTPGCGEGLLPEPGARKITCGPGNGIGCGFVFCRECKEEYHEGECSSLLGTQGAAAQKGYVVDEHAAMQARWEEASRETIKKTTKPCPSCNIPVEKNGGCMHMKCPRPQCRFEWCWNCGLEWNRTCMGDHWFD
;
A
#
# COMPACT_ATOMS: atom_id res chain seq x y z
N VAL A 1 30.51 -8.41 -3.78
CA VAL A 1 29.33 -7.84 -4.49
C VAL A 1 29.19 -6.36 -4.17
N PHE A 2 28.44 -5.58 -4.96
CA PHE A 2 28.07 -4.21 -4.61
C PHE A 2 26.65 -4.19 -4.05
N VAL A 3 26.45 -3.55 -2.89
CA VAL A 3 25.15 -3.47 -2.21
C VAL A 3 24.60 -2.05 -2.30
N ARG A 4 23.42 -1.87 -2.91
CA ARG A 4 22.65 -0.62 -2.84
C ARG A 4 21.60 -0.70 -1.72
N PHE A 5 21.78 0.09 -0.67
CA PHE A 5 20.84 0.25 0.44
C PHE A 5 20.43 1.73 0.56
N ASN A 6 19.15 2.02 0.33
CA ASN A 6 18.53 3.36 0.32
C ASN A 6 19.34 4.48 -0.39
N SER A 7 20.17 4.12 -1.37
CA SER A 7 21.07 5.00 -2.12
C SER A 7 21.18 4.56 -3.58
N SER A 8 21.51 5.50 -4.47
CA SER A 8 21.84 5.20 -5.87
C SER A 8 23.29 4.72 -6.07
N HIS A 9 24.16 4.91 -5.06
CA HIS A 9 25.50 4.32 -5.04
C HIS A 9 25.45 2.98 -4.28
N GLY A 10 26.28 2.03 -4.72
CA GLY A 10 26.41 0.73 -4.07
C GLY A 10 27.80 0.59 -3.47
N PHE A 11 27.86 0.25 -2.18
CA PHE A 11 29.13 0.03 -1.48
C PHE A 11 29.61 -1.42 -1.68
N PRO A 12 30.92 -1.67 -1.75
CA PRO A 12 31.45 -3.02 -1.83
C PRO A 12 31.21 -3.78 -0.51
N VAL A 13 30.82 -5.06 -0.65
CA VAL A 13 30.78 -6.05 0.43
C VAL A 13 31.48 -7.32 -0.06
N GLU A 14 32.48 -7.75 0.70
CA GLU A 14 33.17 -9.03 0.50
C GLU A 14 32.40 -10.15 1.20
N VAL A 15 32.12 -11.22 0.46
CA VAL A 15 31.43 -12.44 0.93
C VAL A 15 32.06 -13.64 0.24
N GLY A 16 32.15 -14.75 0.94
CA GLY A 16 32.58 -16.03 0.36
C GLY A 16 31.56 -16.56 -0.65
N SER A 17 32.02 -17.42 -1.56
CA SER A 17 31.18 -18.03 -2.60
C SER A 17 30.11 -18.97 -2.01
N ASP A 18 30.45 -19.61 -0.89
CA ASP A 18 29.63 -20.47 -0.05
C ASP A 18 28.73 -19.70 0.93
N ALA A 19 28.91 -18.38 1.06
CA ALA A 19 28.16 -17.59 2.01
C ALA A 19 26.66 -17.57 1.67
N SER A 20 25.81 -17.60 2.69
CA SER A 20 24.36 -17.52 2.52
C SER A 20 23.87 -16.08 2.37
N ILE A 21 22.70 -15.91 1.76
CA ILE A 21 22.02 -14.60 1.69
C ILE A 21 21.74 -14.05 3.10
N LEU A 22 21.49 -14.91 4.10
CA LEU A 22 21.38 -14.49 5.50
C LEU A 22 22.70 -13.86 6.04
N GLN A 23 23.86 -14.41 5.68
CA GLN A 23 25.16 -13.83 6.07
C GLN A 23 25.41 -12.48 5.38
N LEU A 24 25.01 -12.34 4.11
CA LEU A 24 25.03 -11.05 3.40
C LEU A 24 24.10 -10.02 4.07
N LYS A 25 22.87 -10.40 4.45
CA LYS A 25 21.98 -9.55 5.27
C LYS A 25 22.64 -9.16 6.58
N ALA A 26 23.26 -10.09 7.30
CA ALA A 26 23.94 -9.81 8.57
C ALA A 26 25.17 -8.89 8.43
N ALA A 27 25.88 -8.93 7.30
CA ALA A 27 26.94 -7.98 6.98
C ALA A 27 26.39 -6.56 6.75
N VAL A 28 25.31 -6.44 5.98
CA VAL A 28 24.66 -5.15 5.70
C VAL A 28 23.99 -4.57 6.96
N ALA A 29 23.30 -5.41 7.74
CA ALA A 29 22.71 -5.07 9.04
C ALA A 29 23.73 -4.45 10.00
N ARG A 30 24.91 -5.08 10.16
CA ARG A 30 25.99 -4.55 10.99
C ARG A 30 26.56 -3.23 10.47
N ARG A 31 26.65 -3.04 9.15
CA ARG A 31 27.17 -1.80 8.53
C ARG A 31 26.19 -0.63 8.61
N GLN A 32 24.89 -0.90 8.54
CA GLN A 32 23.83 0.12 8.51
C GLN A 32 23.13 0.34 9.86
N GLY A 33 23.35 -0.53 10.86
CA GLY A 33 22.69 -0.45 12.17
C GLY A 33 21.21 -0.88 12.16
N VAL A 34 20.81 -1.71 11.19
CA VAL A 34 19.40 -2.12 10.96
C VAL A 34 19.21 -3.61 11.28
N PRO A 35 18.08 -4.03 11.90
CA PRO A 35 17.81 -5.45 12.16
C PRO A 35 17.76 -6.29 10.88
N ALA A 36 18.48 -7.43 10.86
CA ALA A 36 18.65 -8.27 9.67
C ALA A 36 17.36 -8.96 9.20
N ASP A 37 16.40 -9.19 10.10
CA ASP A 37 15.06 -9.74 9.85
C ASP A 37 14.18 -8.79 9.03
N GLN A 38 14.48 -7.48 9.04
CA GLN A 38 13.75 -6.47 8.26
C GLN A 38 14.35 -6.23 6.87
N LEU A 39 15.47 -6.89 6.54
CA LEU A 39 16.17 -6.72 5.27
C LEU A 39 15.71 -7.76 4.24
N ARG A 40 15.39 -7.29 3.03
CA ARG A 40 15.11 -8.12 1.84
C ARG A 40 16.21 -7.87 0.81
N VAL A 41 16.79 -8.95 0.26
CA VAL A 41 17.85 -8.89 -0.75
C VAL A 41 17.24 -9.16 -2.12
N ILE A 42 17.61 -8.36 -3.11
CA ILE A 42 17.03 -8.37 -4.46
C ILE A 42 18.16 -8.45 -5.48
N PHE A 43 18.02 -9.34 -6.45
CA PHE A 43 18.92 -9.45 -7.60
C PHE A 43 18.09 -9.67 -8.87
N ALA A 44 18.41 -8.95 -9.96
CA ALA A 44 17.67 -8.97 -11.23
C ALA A 44 16.13 -8.79 -11.11
N GLY A 45 15.67 -8.08 -10.07
CA GLY A 45 14.24 -7.87 -9.77
C GLY A 45 13.57 -8.97 -8.93
N ARG A 46 14.25 -10.09 -8.66
CA ARG A 46 13.76 -11.19 -7.82
C ARG A 46 14.30 -11.08 -6.40
N GLU A 47 13.48 -11.42 -5.41
CA GLU A 47 13.92 -11.55 -4.03
C GLU A 47 14.70 -12.86 -3.84
N LEU A 48 15.80 -12.80 -3.08
CA LEU A 48 16.62 -13.96 -2.75
C LEU A 48 16.28 -14.46 -1.34
N SER A 49 15.98 -15.76 -1.23
CA SER A 49 15.70 -16.45 0.04
C SER A 49 16.96 -16.59 0.89
N ASP A 50 16.79 -16.59 2.22
CA ASP A 50 17.89 -16.64 3.20
C ASP A 50 18.73 -17.93 3.13
N ASP A 51 18.13 -19.03 2.69
CA ASP A 51 18.74 -20.35 2.56
C ASP A 51 19.60 -20.52 1.28
N LEU A 52 19.53 -19.57 0.35
CA LEU A 52 20.34 -19.60 -0.86
C LEU A 52 21.80 -19.18 -0.56
N THR A 53 22.75 -19.77 -1.29
CA THR A 53 24.15 -19.35 -1.30
C THR A 53 24.42 -18.33 -2.41
N VAL A 54 25.49 -17.56 -2.29
CA VAL A 54 25.97 -16.63 -3.33
C VAL A 54 26.20 -17.35 -4.66
N GLN A 55 26.79 -18.56 -4.63
CA GLN A 55 26.91 -19.44 -5.80
C GLN A 55 25.57 -19.80 -6.45
N ASN A 56 24.56 -20.21 -5.67
CA ASN A 56 23.26 -20.63 -6.21
C ASN A 56 22.43 -19.45 -6.78
N CYS A 57 22.86 -18.21 -6.56
CA CYS A 57 22.20 -17.00 -7.05
C CYS A 57 22.86 -16.42 -8.32
N ASP A 58 23.82 -17.12 -8.93
CA ASP A 58 24.64 -16.65 -10.06
C ASP A 58 25.30 -15.27 -9.82
N LEU A 59 25.63 -14.97 -8.56
CA LEU A 59 26.21 -13.69 -8.16
C LEU A 59 27.71 -13.63 -8.50
N ALA A 60 27.99 -13.33 -9.77
CA ALA A 60 29.33 -13.07 -10.27
C ALA A 60 30.05 -11.91 -9.55
N GLN A 61 31.37 -11.82 -9.73
CA GLN A 61 32.16 -10.72 -9.20
C GLN A 61 31.66 -9.36 -9.74
N HIS A 62 31.60 -8.35 -8.88
CA HIS A 62 31.00 -7.03 -9.16
C HIS A 62 29.48 -7.00 -9.47
N SER A 63 28.74 -8.10 -9.29
CA SER A 63 27.26 -8.07 -9.31
C SER A 63 26.69 -7.07 -8.31
N ILE A 64 25.63 -6.36 -8.72
CA ILE A 64 24.91 -5.36 -7.93
C ILE A 64 23.66 -6.02 -7.33
N VAL A 65 23.54 -5.97 -6.01
CA VAL A 65 22.35 -6.42 -5.27
C VAL A 65 21.72 -5.23 -4.54
N HIS A 66 20.40 -5.23 -4.44
CA HIS A 66 19.66 -4.19 -3.73
C HIS A 66 19.21 -4.77 -2.41
N VAL A 67 19.43 -4.03 -1.33
CA VAL A 67 18.91 -4.37 -0.01
C VAL A 67 17.92 -3.30 0.38
N VAL A 68 16.72 -3.72 0.74
CA VAL A 68 15.65 -2.81 1.16
C VAL A 68 15.20 -3.20 2.56
N GLN A 69 14.93 -2.19 3.39
CA GLN A 69 14.22 -2.39 4.63
C GLN A 69 12.73 -2.47 4.33
N SER A 70 12.07 -3.53 4.82
CA SER A 70 10.63 -3.72 4.72
C SER A 70 10.11 -4.06 6.11
N PRO A 71 9.24 -3.25 6.74
CA PRO A 71 8.67 -3.60 8.03
C PRO A 71 7.85 -4.90 7.88
N LEU A 72 8.29 -5.96 8.54
CA LEU A 72 7.59 -7.24 8.50
C LEU A 72 6.21 -7.09 9.13
N LYS A 73 5.14 -7.40 8.38
CA LYS A 73 3.85 -7.68 9.00
C LYS A 73 3.94 -9.05 9.67
N SER A 74 4.01 -9.07 11.00
CA SER A 74 3.90 -10.27 11.81
C SER A 74 2.46 -10.82 11.78
N SER A 75 2.08 -11.44 10.67
CA SER A 75 0.94 -12.36 10.57
C SER A 75 1.46 -13.76 10.24
N ARG A 76 2.22 -14.33 11.20
CA ARG A 76 2.39 -15.77 11.33
C ARG A 76 1.47 -16.19 12.47
N ASP A 77 0.22 -16.52 12.13
CA ASP A 77 -0.60 -17.35 13.01
C ASP A 77 0.16 -18.67 13.19
N ARG A 78 0.66 -18.89 14.41
CA ARG A 78 1.16 -20.20 14.82
C ARG A 78 -0.03 -20.99 15.33
N ASP A 79 -0.58 -21.84 14.47
CA ASP A 79 -1.25 -23.03 14.94
C ASP A 79 -0.22 -23.88 15.69
N GLU A 80 -0.39 -23.99 17.00
CA GLU A 80 0.25 -25.00 17.85
C GLU A 80 -0.85 -25.95 18.35
N PRO A 81 -0.74 -27.27 18.11
CA PRO A 81 -1.71 -28.23 18.60
C PRO A 81 -1.55 -28.42 20.12
N GLY A 82 -2.65 -28.33 20.86
CA GLY A 82 -2.61 -28.41 22.32
C GLY A 82 -2.50 -29.83 22.87
N GLU A 83 -1.74 -29.99 23.94
CA GLU A 83 -1.83 -31.14 24.85
C GLU A 83 -2.05 -30.69 26.31
N ASN A 84 -2.82 -31.48 27.06
CA ASN A 84 -3.19 -31.19 28.44
C ASN A 84 -2.11 -31.64 29.43
N SER A 85 -1.92 -30.91 30.53
CA SER A 85 -1.85 -31.48 31.89
C SER A 85 -1.85 -30.39 32.98
N ALA A 86 -2.26 -30.76 34.20
CA ALA A 86 -2.53 -29.85 35.32
C ALA A 86 -1.48 -29.94 36.45
N GLY A 87 -1.38 -28.90 37.29
CA GLY A 87 -0.82 -29.04 38.65
C GLY A 87 0.00 -27.89 39.24
N ALA A 88 -0.67 -26.99 39.99
CA ALA A 88 -0.30 -26.32 41.27
C ALA A 88 1.10 -25.68 41.54
N PRO A 89 1.21 -24.68 42.47
CA PRO A 89 2.33 -23.72 42.58
C PRO A 89 3.27 -23.96 43.80
N PRO A 90 4.29 -23.09 44.05
CA PRO A 90 4.11 -21.96 44.99
C PRO A 90 4.93 -20.66 44.70
N GLU A 91 4.85 -19.69 45.64
CA GLU A 91 5.18 -18.24 45.50
C GLU A 91 6.57 -17.75 46.01
N ARG A 92 6.73 -16.40 45.97
CA ARG A 92 7.69 -15.46 46.65
C ARG A 92 8.92 -15.07 45.80
N GLY A 93 9.35 -13.79 45.70
CA GLY A 93 8.91 -12.51 46.28
C GLY A 93 9.96 -11.40 45.99
N PRO A 94 9.89 -10.19 46.58
CA PRO A 94 9.10 -9.06 46.09
C PRO A 94 9.94 -7.82 45.63
N GLY A 95 9.30 -6.85 44.96
CA GLY A 95 9.89 -5.55 44.62
C GLY A 95 8.82 -4.43 44.47
N SER A 96 8.84 -3.45 45.36
CA SER A 96 7.81 -2.39 45.51
C SER A 96 8.50 -1.00 45.49
N LEU A 97 7.89 0.15 45.16
CA LEU A 97 6.48 0.59 45.00
C LEU A 97 6.30 1.20 43.57
N THR A 98 5.34 2.05 43.15
CA THR A 98 4.24 2.86 43.75
C THR A 98 3.05 2.97 42.77
N ARG A 99 1.83 3.10 43.31
CA ARG A 99 0.61 3.46 42.57
C ARG A 99 0.46 4.98 42.40
N VAL A 100 -0.19 5.42 41.32
CA VAL A 100 -1.29 6.39 41.38
C VAL A 100 -2.37 5.95 40.38
N ASP A 101 -3.61 5.83 40.86
CA ASP A 101 -4.83 5.61 40.06
C ASP A 101 -5.81 6.74 40.44
N LEU A 102 -6.44 7.37 39.45
CA LEU A 102 -7.34 8.52 39.60
C LEU A 102 -8.55 8.39 38.68
N SER A 103 -9.34 7.35 38.91
CA SER A 103 -10.72 7.27 38.42
C SER A 103 -11.70 7.80 39.47
N THR A 104 -12.17 9.04 39.33
CA THR A 104 -13.46 9.49 39.90
C THR A 104 -13.94 10.79 39.27
N SER A 105 -15.05 10.73 38.52
CA SER A 105 -16.06 11.80 38.37
C SER A 105 -17.27 11.23 37.62
N ILE A 106 -18.24 10.70 38.38
CA ILE A 106 -19.57 10.34 37.88
C ILE A 106 -20.56 11.38 38.40
N LEU A 107 -21.68 11.54 37.68
CA LEU A 107 -23.03 12.02 38.09
C LEU A 107 -23.48 13.28 37.32
N PRO A 108 -24.81 13.53 37.19
CA PRO A 108 -25.85 12.55 36.80
C PRO A 108 -26.92 13.14 35.85
N SER A 109 -27.77 12.30 35.26
CA SER A 109 -29.16 12.69 34.96
C SER A 109 -30.10 11.48 34.89
N LEU A 110 -31.20 11.58 35.65
CA LEU A 110 -32.32 10.63 35.69
C LEU A 110 -33.48 11.19 34.84
N SER A 111 -34.23 10.33 34.14
CA SER A 111 -35.70 10.36 34.24
C SER A 111 -36.35 9.07 33.71
N ALA A 112 -37.56 8.82 34.21
CA ALA A 112 -38.50 7.69 34.02
C ALA A 112 -38.73 7.19 32.56
N GLY A 113 -39.27 6.00 32.31
CA GLY A 113 -39.80 4.97 33.23
C GLY A 113 -40.70 3.95 32.50
N LEU A 114 -41.46 3.15 33.27
CA LEU A 114 -42.35 2.04 32.86
C LEU A 114 -41.71 0.79 32.25
N ALA A 115 -41.51 -0.21 33.11
CA ALA A 115 -41.61 -1.61 32.72
C ALA A 115 -43.05 -2.09 32.91
N VAL A 116 -43.62 -2.81 31.93
CA VAL A 116 -44.82 -3.62 32.10
C VAL A 116 -44.43 -5.08 31.90
N ILE A 117 -44.60 -5.88 32.94
CA ILE A 117 -44.43 -7.33 32.89
C ILE A 117 -45.77 -7.92 32.42
N LEU A 118 -45.73 -8.72 31.36
CA LEU A 118 -46.77 -9.70 31.07
C LEU A 118 -46.13 -11.04 30.73
N ASP A 119 -46.76 -12.09 31.23
CA ASP A 119 -46.13 -13.38 31.48
C ASP A 119 -46.31 -14.37 30.32
N THR A 120 -45.37 -15.31 30.28
CA THR A 120 -45.39 -16.63 29.61
C THR A 120 -46.62 -17.04 28.76
N THR A 121 -46.39 -17.37 27.48
CA THR A 121 -46.59 -18.75 26.96
C THR A 121 -46.17 -18.99 25.49
N ARG A 122 -45.43 -20.09 25.31
CA ARG A 122 -45.30 -20.97 24.12
C ARG A 122 -44.57 -20.51 22.84
N THR A 123 -43.72 -21.46 22.39
CA THR A 123 -43.18 -21.68 21.03
C THR A 123 -41.93 -20.89 20.65
N SER A 124 -40.79 -21.39 21.11
CA SER A 124 -39.46 -21.06 20.58
C SER A 124 -39.33 -21.49 19.12
N ILE A 125 -39.36 -20.52 18.20
CA ILE A 125 -38.79 -20.68 16.85
C ILE A 125 -37.43 -19.99 16.89
N SER A 126 -36.37 -20.80 16.82
CA SER A 126 -35.00 -20.32 16.77
C SER A 126 -34.72 -19.58 15.46
N LEU A 127 -34.33 -18.31 15.55
CA LEU A 127 -33.66 -17.65 14.41
C LEU A 127 -32.32 -18.37 14.15
N PRO A 128 -31.95 -18.63 12.89
CA PRO A 128 -30.71 -19.32 12.58
C PRO A 128 -29.50 -18.48 12.98
N SER A 129 -28.56 -19.13 13.67
CA SER A 129 -27.30 -18.58 14.16
C SER A 129 -26.55 -17.79 13.09
N GLN A 130 -25.92 -16.68 13.50
CA GLN A 130 -25.00 -15.94 12.65
C GLN A 130 -23.84 -16.86 12.23
N LYS A 131 -23.59 -16.98 10.92
CA LYS A 131 -22.41 -17.68 10.42
C LYS A 131 -21.15 -16.93 10.85
N PRO A 132 -20.20 -17.56 11.56
CA PRO A 132 -18.88 -16.98 11.72
C PRO A 132 -18.15 -16.99 10.37
N GLY A 133 -17.47 -15.89 10.01
CA GLY A 133 -16.56 -15.84 8.84
C GLY A 133 -16.99 -14.98 7.64
N ALA A 134 -17.95 -14.07 7.77
CA ALA A 134 -18.20 -13.06 6.72
C ALA A 134 -17.10 -11.98 6.73
N ALA A 135 -15.99 -12.21 6.01
CA ALA A 135 -14.94 -11.22 5.85
C ALA A 135 -15.49 -9.91 5.26
N SER A 136 -15.14 -8.77 5.87
CA SER A 136 -15.61 -7.45 5.44
C SER A 136 -15.11 -7.14 4.03
N TYR A 137 -16.02 -7.22 3.04
CA TYR A 137 -15.72 -6.89 1.66
C TYR A 137 -15.60 -5.36 1.51
N ASN A 138 -14.41 -4.91 1.11
CA ASN A 138 -14.11 -3.50 0.87
C ASN A 138 -13.65 -3.32 -0.58
N SER A 139 -14.35 -2.48 -1.35
CA SER A 139 -13.96 -2.14 -2.73
C SER A 139 -12.83 -1.10 -2.78
N PHE A 140 -12.69 -0.30 -1.71
CA PHE A 140 -11.86 0.90 -1.73
C PHE A 140 -10.67 0.80 -0.78
N TYR A 141 -9.54 1.34 -1.20
CA TYR A 141 -8.34 1.48 -0.37
C TYR A 141 -7.87 2.94 -0.35
N VAL A 142 -7.34 3.35 0.80
CA VAL A 142 -6.79 4.69 1.03
C VAL A 142 -5.42 4.60 1.69
N PHE A 143 -4.59 5.62 1.48
CA PHE A 143 -3.42 5.84 2.33
C PHE A 143 -3.80 6.75 3.51
N CYS A 144 -3.85 6.20 4.73
CA CYS A 144 -4.09 6.99 5.93
C CYS A 144 -2.77 7.54 6.47
N LYS A 145 -2.55 8.85 6.29
CA LYS A 145 -1.31 9.53 6.71
C LYS A 145 -1.19 9.66 8.23
N ASN A 146 -2.25 10.10 8.92
CA ASN A 146 -2.12 10.66 10.27
C ASN A 146 -2.00 9.60 11.39
N SER A 147 -2.69 8.46 11.25
CA SER A 147 -2.82 7.48 12.36
C SER A 147 -2.30 6.09 12.00
N CYS A 148 -2.30 5.71 10.73
CA CYS A 148 -1.87 4.36 10.32
C CYS A 148 -0.57 4.33 9.53
N GLN A 149 -0.16 5.45 8.90
CA GLN A 149 0.96 5.58 7.95
C GLN A 149 1.02 4.43 6.91
N ALA A 150 -0.14 3.92 6.50
CA ALA A 150 -0.26 2.69 5.72
C ALA A 150 -1.54 2.65 4.87
N VAL A 151 -1.55 1.73 3.90
CA VAL A 151 -2.75 1.38 3.13
C VAL A 151 -3.77 0.70 4.04
N ARG A 152 -4.99 1.23 4.06
CA ARG A 152 -6.13 0.69 4.82
C ARG A 152 -7.39 0.67 3.95
N PRO A 153 -8.41 -0.15 4.30
CA PRO A 153 -9.72 -0.05 3.68
C PRO A 153 -10.26 1.39 3.79
N GLY A 154 -10.82 1.89 2.70
CA GLY A 154 -11.36 3.24 2.58
C GLY A 154 -12.87 3.25 2.73
N LYS A 155 -13.40 4.26 3.43
CA LYS A 155 -14.84 4.52 3.50
C LYS A 155 -15.21 5.67 2.59
N LEU A 156 -15.95 5.38 1.52
CA LEU A 156 -16.51 6.38 0.61
C LEU A 156 -17.60 7.20 1.32
N ARG A 157 -17.57 8.51 1.10
CA ARG A 157 -18.53 9.49 1.64
C ARG A 157 -18.84 10.52 0.57
N VAL A 158 -19.97 11.20 0.73
CA VAL A 158 -20.44 12.24 -0.18
C VAL A 158 -20.96 13.44 0.61
N ARG A 159 -20.77 14.64 0.06
CA ARG A 159 -21.27 15.91 0.59
C ARG A 159 -21.66 16.85 -0.56
N CYS A 160 -22.45 17.87 -0.25
CA CYS A 160 -22.72 18.95 -1.19
C CYS A 160 -21.44 19.76 -1.43
N SER A 161 -21.05 20.00 -2.69
CA SER A 161 -19.82 20.76 -3.00
C SER A 161 -19.89 22.23 -2.51
N ALA A 162 -21.10 22.81 -2.47
CA ALA A 162 -21.33 24.20 -2.10
C ALA A 162 -21.27 24.43 -0.58
N CYS A 163 -22.07 23.72 0.22
CA CYS A 163 -22.10 23.91 1.68
C CYS A 163 -21.23 22.92 2.47
N ARG A 164 -20.58 21.94 1.81
CA ARG A 164 -19.74 20.88 2.40
C ARG A 164 -20.44 19.96 3.42
N GLN A 165 -21.77 20.05 3.56
CA GLN A 165 -22.55 19.18 4.45
C GLN A 165 -22.94 17.85 3.77
N GLY A 166 -23.09 16.80 4.57
CA GLY A 166 -23.57 15.47 4.15
C GLY A 166 -25.08 15.39 3.87
N THR A 167 -25.71 16.50 3.46
CA THR A 167 -27.16 16.67 3.27
C THR A 167 -27.58 16.63 1.80
N LEU A 168 -26.72 16.13 0.91
CA LEU A 168 -27.00 16.00 -0.52
C LEU A 168 -27.64 14.65 -0.86
N THR A 169 -28.86 14.67 -1.39
CA THR A 169 -29.51 13.48 -1.95
C THR A 169 -29.11 13.32 -3.42
N LEU A 170 -28.46 12.21 -3.77
CA LEU A 170 -27.99 11.95 -5.14
C LEU A 170 -29.12 11.52 -6.08
N ALA A 171 -29.06 11.97 -7.34
CA ALA A 171 -29.98 11.51 -8.39
C ALA A 171 -29.67 10.06 -8.82
N ARG A 172 -28.40 9.66 -8.78
CA ARG A 172 -27.93 8.27 -8.95
C ARG A 172 -26.73 7.98 -8.06
N GLY A 173 -26.57 6.73 -7.63
CA GLY A 173 -25.34 6.30 -6.97
C GLY A 173 -24.13 6.26 -7.93
N PRO A 174 -22.90 6.39 -7.43
CA PRO A 174 -21.69 6.16 -8.21
C PRO A 174 -21.60 4.72 -8.69
N SER A 175 -21.07 4.54 -9.90
CA SER A 175 -20.99 3.23 -10.56
C SER A 175 -19.58 2.81 -10.99
N CYS A 176 -18.61 3.72 -10.91
CA CYS A 176 -17.20 3.50 -11.25
C CYS A 176 -16.29 4.55 -10.56
N TRP A 177 -14.97 4.41 -10.71
CA TRP A 177 -14.01 5.37 -10.16
C TRP A 177 -14.17 6.78 -10.72
N ASP A 178 -14.43 6.95 -12.02
CA ASP A 178 -14.63 8.28 -12.60
C ASP A 178 -15.75 9.07 -11.91
N ASP A 179 -16.86 8.39 -11.57
CA ASP A 179 -18.04 8.99 -10.93
C ASP A 179 -17.73 9.62 -9.56
N VAL A 180 -16.63 9.19 -8.91
CA VAL A 180 -16.18 9.68 -7.60
C VAL A 180 -14.89 10.50 -7.64
N LEU A 181 -14.04 10.34 -8.67
CA LEU A 181 -12.79 11.08 -8.81
C LEU A 181 -12.93 12.36 -9.66
N ILE A 182 -13.82 12.37 -10.66
CA ILE A 182 -14.00 13.52 -11.55
C ILE A 182 -15.03 14.49 -10.92
N PRO A 183 -14.66 15.75 -10.64
CA PRO A 183 -15.60 16.73 -10.09
C PRO A 183 -16.82 16.96 -10.99
N ASN A 184 -17.94 17.38 -10.39
CA ASN A 184 -19.18 17.77 -11.08
C ASN A 184 -19.92 16.65 -11.86
N ARG A 185 -19.46 15.39 -11.79
CA ARG A 185 -19.99 14.26 -12.58
C ARG A 185 -21.32 13.68 -12.08
N ILE A 186 -21.63 13.79 -10.79
CA ILE A 186 -22.93 13.38 -10.21
C ILE A 186 -23.65 14.59 -9.64
N GLN A 187 -24.92 14.71 -10.00
CA GLN A 187 -25.84 15.73 -9.53
C GLN A 187 -26.78 15.17 -8.46
N GLY A 188 -27.34 16.05 -7.65
CA GLY A 188 -28.27 15.77 -6.56
C GLY A 188 -29.00 17.03 -6.10
N VAL A 189 -29.72 16.94 -4.99
CA VAL A 189 -30.42 18.08 -4.38
C VAL A 189 -29.99 18.21 -2.93
N CYS A 190 -29.42 19.36 -2.56
CA CYS A 190 -29.03 19.65 -1.19
C CYS A 190 -30.27 19.93 -0.34
N GLN A 191 -30.39 19.24 0.80
CA GLN A 191 -31.48 19.42 1.76
C GLN A 191 -31.13 20.45 2.86
N SER A 192 -29.98 21.13 2.76
CA SER A 192 -29.59 22.19 3.69
C SER A 192 -30.40 23.47 3.45
N GLN A 193 -30.89 24.09 4.52
CA GLN A 193 -31.58 25.37 4.47
C GLN A 193 -30.70 26.44 3.77
N GLY A 194 -31.29 27.15 2.81
CA GLY A 194 -30.60 28.20 2.04
C GLY A 194 -29.56 27.72 1.01
N CYS A 195 -29.38 26.41 0.79
CA CYS A 195 -28.36 25.90 -0.14
C CYS A 195 -28.95 25.46 -1.49
N GLY A 196 -28.73 26.26 -2.54
CA GLY A 196 -29.03 25.88 -3.93
C GLY A 196 -28.03 24.91 -4.58
N GLY A 197 -27.24 24.17 -3.79
CA GLY A 197 -26.17 23.30 -4.28
C GLY A 197 -26.70 22.02 -4.93
N GLY A 198 -26.40 21.82 -6.22
CA GLY A 198 -26.82 20.64 -6.99
C GLY A 198 -25.75 19.55 -7.17
N VAL A 199 -24.50 19.77 -6.73
CA VAL A 199 -23.36 18.94 -7.13
C VAL A 199 -22.82 18.07 -5.98
N ALA A 200 -22.54 16.80 -6.30
CA ALA A 200 -21.87 15.86 -5.41
C ALA A 200 -20.36 16.07 -5.37
N GLU A 201 -19.81 16.16 -4.16
CA GLU A 201 -18.40 16.00 -3.88
C GLU A 201 -18.21 14.69 -3.10
N PHE A 202 -17.49 13.75 -3.70
CA PHE A 202 -17.09 12.51 -3.04
C PHE A 202 -15.74 12.69 -2.36
N TYR A 203 -15.56 12.00 -1.24
CA TYR A 203 -14.32 11.95 -0.51
C TYR A 203 -14.20 10.63 0.25
N PHE A 204 -12.97 10.26 0.60
CA PHE A 204 -12.69 9.01 1.30
C PHE A 204 -12.11 9.27 2.68
N LYS A 205 -12.37 8.36 3.62
CA LYS A 205 -11.77 8.33 4.96
C LYS A 205 -11.12 6.98 5.24
N CYS A 206 -10.23 6.92 6.23
CA CYS A 206 -9.74 5.65 6.76
C CYS A 206 -10.88 4.84 7.38
N GLY A 207 -10.98 3.55 7.01
CA GLY A 207 -11.98 2.63 7.58
C GLY A 207 -11.57 2.02 8.91
N ALA A 208 -10.27 2.01 9.23
CA ALA A 208 -9.67 1.24 10.34
C ALA A 208 -9.78 1.90 11.72
N HIS A 209 -10.15 3.18 11.79
CA HIS A 209 -10.36 3.91 13.05
C HIS A 209 -11.50 4.94 12.88
N PRO A 210 -12.08 5.46 13.98
CA PRO A 210 -12.94 6.64 13.92
C PRO A 210 -12.20 7.82 13.29
N THR A 211 -12.90 8.61 12.48
CA THR A 211 -12.36 9.76 11.73
C THR A 211 -13.35 10.92 11.74
N SER A 212 -12.90 12.14 12.03
CA SER A 212 -13.73 13.35 11.96
C SER A 212 -14.18 13.66 10.52
N ASP A 213 -15.15 14.55 10.33
CA ASP A 213 -15.65 14.92 8.98
C ASP A 213 -14.70 15.81 8.17
N SER A 214 -13.69 16.41 8.81
CA SER A 214 -12.58 17.10 8.15
C SER A 214 -11.43 16.17 7.75
N GLU A 215 -11.26 15.03 8.43
CA GLU A 215 -10.24 14.03 8.09
C GLU A 215 -10.59 13.27 6.80
N THR A 216 -9.89 13.61 5.73
CA THR A 216 -9.93 12.90 4.46
C THR A 216 -8.64 12.10 4.24
N SER A 217 -8.74 10.99 3.50
CA SER A 217 -7.60 10.17 3.07
C SER A 217 -7.64 10.03 1.55
N VAL A 218 -6.47 9.99 0.91
CA VAL A 218 -6.37 9.88 -0.55
C VAL A 218 -6.71 8.46 -0.98
N ALA A 219 -7.62 8.32 -1.93
CA ALA A 219 -7.98 7.04 -2.52
C ALA A 219 -6.87 6.49 -3.43
N LEU A 220 -6.72 5.17 -3.43
CA LEU A 220 -5.77 4.44 -4.25
C LEU A 220 -6.56 3.62 -5.28
N ASN A 221 -6.97 4.28 -6.37
CA ASN A 221 -7.84 3.72 -7.41
C ASN A 221 -7.23 2.54 -8.19
N LEU A 222 -5.91 2.33 -8.13
CA LEU A 222 -5.26 1.14 -8.67
C LEU A 222 -5.24 -0.05 -7.69
N VAL A 223 -5.52 0.18 -6.40
CA VAL A 223 -5.48 -0.85 -5.36
C VAL A 223 -6.88 -1.41 -5.12
N THR A 224 -7.02 -2.73 -5.24
CA THR A 224 -8.30 -3.44 -5.14
C THR A 224 -8.19 -4.72 -4.32
N THR A 225 -9.34 -5.19 -3.82
CA THR A 225 -9.47 -6.50 -3.16
C THR A 225 -9.33 -7.60 -4.22
N ASN A 226 -8.43 -8.57 -3.97
CA ASN A 226 -8.22 -9.68 -4.90
C ASN A 226 -9.30 -10.77 -4.75
N SER A 227 -10.56 -10.42 -5.03
CA SER A 227 -11.71 -11.33 -5.00
C SER A 227 -11.68 -12.40 -6.10
N ARG A 228 -10.75 -12.26 -7.06
CA ARG A 228 -10.55 -13.15 -8.21
C ARG A 228 -9.44 -14.18 -7.99
N CYS A 229 -8.77 -14.15 -6.83
CA CYS A 229 -7.64 -15.03 -6.49
C CYS A 229 -6.50 -15.02 -7.53
N ILE A 230 -6.23 -13.86 -8.15
CA ILE A 230 -5.23 -13.74 -9.21
C ILE A 230 -3.83 -13.70 -8.59
N THR A 231 -2.88 -14.40 -9.22
CA THR A 231 -1.48 -14.49 -8.80
C THR A 231 -0.74 -13.18 -9.02
N CYS A 232 0.26 -12.90 -8.17
CA CYS A 232 1.15 -11.76 -8.35
C CYS A 232 2.12 -11.99 -9.53
N ILE A 233 2.26 -11.01 -10.42
CA ILE A 233 3.16 -11.08 -11.58
C ILE A 233 4.63 -11.34 -11.25
N THR A 234 5.08 -10.97 -10.03
CA THR A 234 6.46 -11.21 -9.57
C THR A 234 6.60 -12.52 -8.79
N CYS A 235 5.90 -12.63 -7.67
CA CYS A 235 6.12 -13.74 -6.71
C CYS A 235 5.17 -14.93 -6.92
N THR A 236 4.24 -14.85 -7.87
CA THR A 236 3.17 -15.84 -8.14
C THR A 236 2.19 -16.09 -6.99
N ASP A 237 2.43 -15.55 -5.79
CA ASP A 237 1.50 -15.67 -4.66
C ASP A 237 0.15 -15.00 -4.90
N ILE A 238 -0.91 -15.59 -4.34
CA ILE A 238 -2.23 -14.98 -4.24
C ILE A 238 -2.27 -14.13 -2.96
N ARG A 239 -2.27 -12.81 -3.12
CA ARG A 239 -2.28 -11.82 -2.01
C ARG A 239 -3.51 -10.92 -2.13
N SER A 240 -3.88 -10.23 -1.04
CA SER A 240 -4.93 -9.20 -1.05
C SER A 240 -4.63 -8.12 0.01
N PRO A 241 -4.78 -6.82 -0.29
CA PRO A 241 -5.09 -6.25 -1.60
C PRO A 241 -3.93 -6.36 -2.61
N VAL A 242 -4.25 -6.05 -3.86
CA VAL A 242 -3.31 -6.01 -5.00
C VAL A 242 -3.43 -4.67 -5.73
N LEU A 243 -2.36 -4.26 -6.40
CA LEU A 243 -2.36 -3.14 -7.33
C LEU A 243 -2.51 -3.68 -8.76
N VAL A 244 -3.39 -3.05 -9.55
CA VAL A 244 -3.66 -3.41 -10.94
C VAL A 244 -3.16 -2.28 -11.85
N PHE A 245 -2.19 -2.57 -12.71
CA PHE A 245 -1.65 -1.59 -13.65
C PHE A 245 -2.66 -1.23 -14.75
N GLN A 246 -2.60 0.00 -15.26
CA GLN A 246 -3.39 0.48 -16.40
C GLN A 246 -2.78 0.07 -17.77
N CYS A 247 -2.19 -1.13 -17.87
CA CYS A 247 -1.74 -1.70 -19.14
C CYS A 247 -2.88 -2.48 -19.84
N VAL A 248 -2.70 -2.79 -21.12
CA VAL A 248 -3.65 -3.57 -21.94
C VAL A 248 -4.05 -4.90 -21.29
N HIS A 249 -3.11 -5.57 -20.61
CA HIS A 249 -3.36 -6.86 -19.94
C HIS A 249 -3.79 -6.73 -18.47
N ARG A 250 -3.83 -5.50 -17.94
CA ARG A 250 -4.13 -5.17 -16.54
C ARG A 250 -3.41 -6.09 -15.54
N HIS A 251 -2.09 -6.10 -15.61
CA HIS A 251 -1.25 -6.93 -14.76
C HIS A 251 -1.41 -6.60 -13.28
N VAL A 252 -1.44 -7.66 -12.46
CA VAL A 252 -1.68 -7.64 -11.02
C VAL A 252 -0.36 -7.81 -10.27
N ILE A 253 -0.07 -6.92 -9.32
CA ILE A 253 1.10 -7.01 -8.44
C ILE A 253 0.66 -6.87 -6.97
N CYS A 254 1.20 -7.69 -6.07
CA CYS A 254 0.95 -7.53 -4.63
C CYS A 254 1.68 -6.29 -4.10
N LEU A 255 1.18 -5.68 -3.02
CA LEU A 255 1.78 -4.46 -2.48
C LEU A 255 3.24 -4.67 -2.02
N ASP A 256 3.58 -5.87 -1.56
CA ASP A 256 4.92 -6.22 -1.08
C ASP A 256 5.95 -6.28 -2.22
N CYS A 257 5.54 -6.72 -3.43
CA CYS A 257 6.34 -6.68 -4.65
C CYS A 257 6.33 -5.29 -5.31
N PHE A 258 5.22 -4.54 -5.20
CA PHE A 258 5.15 -3.15 -5.68
C PHE A 258 6.12 -2.24 -4.92
N HIS A 259 6.21 -2.40 -3.59
CA HIS A 259 7.22 -1.73 -2.78
C HIS A 259 8.64 -2.08 -3.24
N LEU A 260 8.90 -3.38 -3.43
CA LEU A 260 10.19 -3.91 -3.89
C LEU A 260 10.62 -3.30 -5.24
N TYR A 261 9.70 -3.30 -6.20
CA TYR A 261 9.86 -2.73 -7.53
C TYR A 261 10.21 -1.24 -7.44
N CYS A 262 9.40 -0.44 -6.73
CA CYS A 262 9.63 1.01 -6.64
C CYS A 262 10.97 1.36 -5.98
N VAL A 263 11.35 0.70 -4.87
CA VAL A 263 12.63 1.00 -4.19
C VAL A 263 13.83 0.55 -5.04
N THR A 264 13.71 -0.56 -5.77
CA THR A 264 14.74 -0.97 -6.75
C THR A 264 14.90 0.10 -7.83
N MET A 265 13.80 0.53 -8.45
CA MET A 265 13.82 1.58 -9.49
C MET A 265 14.31 2.95 -8.98
N LEU A 266 14.08 3.31 -7.71
CA LEU A 266 14.67 4.50 -7.08
C LEU A 266 16.19 4.35 -6.94
N ASN A 267 16.66 3.17 -6.50
CA ASN A 267 18.07 2.86 -6.33
C ASN A 267 18.79 2.73 -7.70
N ASP A 268 18.10 2.35 -8.76
CA ASP A 268 18.60 2.28 -10.15
C ASP A 268 18.46 3.57 -10.94
N ARG A 269 17.72 4.55 -10.42
CA ARG A 269 17.35 5.77 -11.13
C ARG A 269 16.67 5.48 -12.48
N GLN A 270 15.73 4.53 -12.47
CA GLN A 270 14.96 4.09 -13.64
C GLN A 270 13.50 4.59 -13.64
N PHE A 271 13.20 5.67 -12.91
CA PHE A 271 11.90 6.34 -13.03
C PHE A 271 11.78 7.03 -14.39
N VAL A 272 10.64 6.84 -15.04
CA VAL A 272 10.35 7.41 -16.36
C VAL A 272 9.76 8.81 -16.17
N HIS A 273 10.36 9.79 -16.83
CA HIS A 273 9.84 11.16 -16.86
C HIS A 273 8.79 11.32 -17.97
N ASP A 274 7.56 11.63 -17.58
CA ASP A 274 6.50 12.07 -18.47
C ASP A 274 6.29 13.61 -18.34
N PRO A 275 6.12 14.37 -19.44
CA PRO A 275 5.99 15.83 -19.38
C PRO A 275 4.73 16.36 -18.67
N GLU A 276 3.63 15.58 -18.65
CA GLU A 276 2.36 16.00 -18.05
C GLU A 276 2.20 15.48 -16.62
N ILE A 277 2.71 14.27 -16.35
CA ILE A 277 2.58 13.59 -15.06
C ILE A 277 3.79 13.87 -14.15
N GLY A 278 5.00 13.97 -14.70
CA GLY A 278 6.28 13.98 -13.98
C GLY A 278 6.93 12.59 -13.91
N TYR A 279 7.73 12.33 -12.86
CA TYR A 279 8.41 11.03 -12.70
C TYR A 279 7.47 9.95 -12.18
N SER A 280 7.34 8.85 -12.93
CA SER A 280 6.48 7.70 -12.57
C SER A 280 7.11 6.38 -13.00
N LEU A 281 6.41 5.26 -12.74
CA LEU A 281 6.79 3.92 -13.15
C LEU A 281 5.71 3.28 -14.02
N PRO A 282 6.10 2.54 -15.08
CA PRO A 282 5.18 1.74 -15.88
C PRO A 282 4.79 0.44 -15.15
N CYS A 283 3.97 -0.36 -15.82
CA CYS A 283 3.83 -1.77 -15.49
C CYS A 283 5.21 -2.46 -15.45
N VAL A 284 5.42 -3.28 -14.42
CA VAL A 284 6.66 -4.03 -14.18
C VAL A 284 7.08 -4.93 -15.35
N ALA A 285 6.13 -5.37 -16.19
CA ALA A 285 6.38 -6.12 -17.43
C ALA A 285 6.73 -5.24 -18.65
N GLY A 286 7.02 -3.95 -18.46
CA GLY A 286 7.42 -3.02 -19.52
C GLY A 286 6.33 -2.63 -20.52
N CYS A 287 5.04 -2.85 -20.19
CA CYS A 287 3.95 -2.59 -21.14
C CYS A 287 3.87 -1.10 -21.55
N PRO A 288 3.64 -0.78 -22.84
CA PRO A 288 3.50 0.61 -23.29
C PRO A 288 2.26 1.29 -22.68
N GLY A 289 2.34 2.62 -22.51
CA GLY A 289 1.21 3.44 -22.03
C GLY A 289 0.75 3.19 -20.60
N SER A 290 1.52 2.44 -19.80
CA SER A 290 1.08 1.90 -18.50
C SER A 290 1.61 2.65 -17.26
N LEU A 291 2.07 3.90 -17.44
CA LEU A 291 2.55 4.77 -16.37
C LEU A 291 1.46 5.03 -15.33
N ILE A 292 1.82 5.00 -14.04
CA ILE A 292 0.92 5.37 -12.95
C ILE A 292 0.68 6.89 -13.00
N LYS A 293 -0.56 7.29 -13.30
CA LYS A 293 -0.97 8.71 -13.39
C LYS A 293 -1.14 9.34 -12.01
N GLU A 294 -1.87 8.69 -11.12
CA GLU A 294 -2.03 9.14 -9.74
C GLU A 294 -0.76 8.86 -8.90
N LEU A 295 0.19 9.80 -8.90
CA LEU A 295 1.46 9.71 -8.15
C LEU A 295 1.31 9.46 -6.65
N HIS A 296 0.12 9.70 -6.09
CA HIS A 296 -0.23 9.40 -4.71
C HIS A 296 -0.06 7.90 -4.34
N HIS A 297 -0.05 6.98 -5.31
CA HIS A 297 0.27 5.57 -5.07
C HIS A 297 1.70 5.35 -4.54
N PHE A 298 2.65 6.23 -4.83
CA PHE A 298 4.00 6.09 -4.28
C PHE A 298 4.06 6.36 -2.76
N ARG A 299 2.99 6.88 -2.13
CA ARG A 299 2.89 6.96 -0.66
C ARG A 299 2.83 5.59 0.01
N ILE A 300 2.45 4.54 -0.73
CA ILE A 300 2.44 3.14 -0.25
C ILE A 300 3.84 2.69 0.23
N LEU A 301 4.91 3.35 -0.25
CA LEU A 301 6.30 3.08 0.13
C LEU A 301 6.68 3.55 1.55
N GLY A 302 5.77 4.21 2.27
CA GLY A 302 6.07 4.84 3.56
C GLY A 302 6.81 6.18 3.41
N GLU A 303 6.94 6.92 4.51
CA GLU A 303 7.41 8.31 4.47
C GLU A 303 8.87 8.44 4.01
N GLU A 304 9.78 7.56 4.47
CA GLU A 304 11.20 7.59 4.08
C GLU A 304 11.37 7.46 2.55
N GLN A 305 10.82 6.40 1.96
CA GLN A 305 10.98 6.10 0.53
C GLN A 305 10.16 7.06 -0.34
N TYR A 306 9.00 7.52 0.13
CA TYR A 306 8.23 8.57 -0.56
C TYR A 306 8.97 9.91 -0.56
N ASN A 307 9.65 10.28 0.54
CA ASN A 307 10.47 11.50 0.58
C ASN A 307 11.65 11.42 -0.41
N ARG A 308 12.30 10.26 -0.55
CA ARG A 308 13.31 10.02 -1.60
C ARG A 308 12.72 10.21 -3.00
N TYR A 309 11.56 9.61 -3.27
CA TYR A 309 10.83 9.80 -4.52
C TYR A 309 10.49 11.28 -4.80
N GLN A 310 10.08 12.06 -3.79
CA GLN A 310 9.80 13.50 -3.97
C GLN A 310 11.04 14.33 -4.33
N ARG A 311 12.24 13.95 -3.86
CA ARG A 311 13.51 14.62 -4.20
C ARG A 311 14.05 14.23 -5.58
N TYR A 312 13.63 13.07 -6.10
CA TYR A 312 14.15 12.48 -7.34
C TYR A 312 14.23 13.46 -8.52
N GLY A 313 13.21 14.29 -8.73
CA GLY A 313 13.20 15.27 -9.83
C GLY A 313 14.24 16.40 -9.67
N ALA A 314 14.55 16.80 -8.44
CA ALA A 314 15.62 17.75 -8.16
C ALA A 314 17.00 17.11 -8.32
N GLU A 315 17.16 15.86 -7.85
CA GLU A 315 18.39 15.08 -8.04
C GLU A 315 18.72 14.86 -9.52
N GLU A 316 17.73 14.51 -10.36
CA GLU A 316 17.90 14.38 -11.82
C GLU A 316 18.28 15.70 -12.49
N CYS A 317 17.77 16.83 -12.00
CA CYS A 317 18.16 18.16 -12.48
C CYS A 317 19.65 18.43 -12.19
N VAL A 318 20.10 18.17 -10.96
CA VAL A 318 21.51 18.31 -10.55
C VAL A 318 22.43 17.42 -11.40
N LEU A 319 22.05 16.16 -11.62
CA LEU A 319 22.83 15.24 -12.47
C LEU A 319 22.90 15.72 -13.92
N ARG A 320 21.80 16.24 -14.48
CA ARG A 320 21.77 16.81 -15.85
C ARG A 320 22.66 18.05 -15.99
N MET A 321 22.87 18.79 -14.91
CA MET A 321 23.82 19.93 -14.83
C MET A 321 25.28 19.49 -14.62
N GLY A 322 25.59 18.18 -14.61
CA GLY A 322 26.94 17.65 -14.38
C GLY A 322 27.35 17.57 -12.90
N GLY A 323 26.39 17.75 -11.99
CA GLY A 323 26.56 17.60 -10.55
C GLY A 323 26.70 16.14 -10.09
N VAL A 324 26.79 15.96 -8.78
CA VAL A 324 26.91 14.65 -8.12
C VAL A 324 26.01 14.60 -6.89
N LEU A 325 25.52 13.40 -6.57
CA LEU A 325 24.73 13.15 -5.37
C LEU A 325 25.63 12.62 -4.24
N CYS A 326 25.34 13.01 -3.01
CA CYS A 326 25.99 12.47 -1.83
C CYS A 326 25.77 10.93 -1.74
N PRO A 327 26.83 10.10 -1.60
CA PRO A 327 26.69 8.65 -1.54
C PRO A 327 26.12 8.15 -0.22
N THR A 328 26.26 8.94 0.86
CA THR A 328 25.84 8.60 2.22
C THR A 328 24.36 8.20 2.29
N PRO A 329 24.04 6.98 2.79
CA PRO A 329 22.66 6.52 2.93
C PRO A 329 21.79 7.54 3.69
N GLY A 330 20.58 7.79 3.19
CA GLY A 330 19.63 8.74 3.77
C GLY A 330 19.91 10.24 3.53
N CYS A 331 21.12 10.63 3.11
CA CYS A 331 21.43 12.02 2.76
C CYS A 331 20.96 12.34 1.33
N GLY A 332 21.65 11.81 0.31
CA GLY A 332 21.28 11.99 -1.10
C GLY A 332 21.41 13.41 -1.65
N GLU A 333 21.97 14.36 -0.89
CA GLU A 333 22.03 15.78 -1.27
C GLU A 333 22.69 16.03 -2.64
N GLY A 334 22.09 16.94 -3.40
CA GLY A 334 22.52 17.30 -4.75
C GLY A 334 23.59 18.39 -4.75
N LEU A 335 24.79 18.04 -5.17
CA LEU A 335 25.97 18.91 -5.14
C LEU A 335 26.37 19.32 -6.56
N LEU A 336 26.65 20.61 -6.76
CA LEU A 336 27.20 21.17 -8.00
C LEU A 336 28.65 21.63 -7.78
N PRO A 337 29.62 20.71 -7.71
CA PRO A 337 31.04 21.05 -7.57
C PRO A 337 31.61 21.60 -8.88
N GLU A 338 32.76 22.28 -8.80
CA GLU A 338 33.47 22.75 -9.99
C GLU A 338 33.80 21.59 -10.97
N PRO A 339 33.79 21.84 -12.29
CA PRO A 339 34.21 20.86 -13.29
C PRO A 339 35.64 20.36 -13.01
N GLY A 340 35.82 19.05 -12.88
CA GLY A 340 37.11 18.42 -12.59
C GLY A 340 37.48 18.29 -11.10
N ALA A 341 36.72 18.85 -10.15
CA ALA A 341 36.98 18.65 -8.73
C ALA A 341 36.85 17.16 -8.33
N ARG A 342 37.94 16.53 -7.88
CA ARG A 342 37.98 15.14 -7.38
C ARG A 342 37.48 15.03 -5.94
N LYS A 343 37.83 16.00 -5.10
CA LYS A 343 37.42 16.10 -3.69
C LYS A 343 36.06 16.76 -3.57
N ILE A 344 35.03 16.01 -3.17
CA ILE A 344 33.67 16.52 -2.98
C ILE A 344 33.34 16.52 -1.49
N THR A 345 32.92 17.67 -0.96
CA THR A 345 32.45 17.80 0.43
C THR A 345 30.95 18.00 0.43
N CYS A 346 30.20 17.15 1.15
CA CYS A 346 28.77 17.36 1.44
C CYS A 346 28.62 18.44 2.53
N GLY A 347 28.97 19.68 2.19
CA GLY A 347 29.08 20.78 3.14
C GLY A 347 27.70 21.25 3.67
N PRO A 348 27.62 21.68 4.93
CA PRO A 348 26.39 22.21 5.52
C PRO A 348 26.12 23.67 5.09
N GLY A 349 26.19 23.97 3.79
CA GLY A 349 26.08 25.34 3.25
C GLY A 349 24.79 26.07 3.66
N ASN A 350 23.71 25.32 3.84
CA ASN A 350 22.45 25.76 4.44
C ASN A 350 22.03 24.88 5.66
N GLY A 351 22.99 24.21 6.32
CA GLY A 351 22.73 23.34 7.48
C GLY A 351 22.19 21.93 7.20
N ILE A 352 22.16 21.47 5.94
CA ILE A 352 21.50 20.21 5.52
C ILE A 352 22.49 19.12 5.03
N GLY A 353 23.77 19.47 4.80
CA GLY A 353 24.81 18.51 4.38
C GLY A 353 25.27 17.57 5.51
N CYS A 354 25.56 16.31 5.17
CA CYS A 354 26.03 15.30 6.15
C CYS A 354 27.51 15.43 6.55
N GLY A 355 28.26 16.38 5.98
CA GLY A 355 29.68 16.62 6.28
C GLY A 355 30.65 15.63 5.61
N PHE A 356 30.16 14.54 5.01
CA PHE A 356 31.01 13.52 4.40
C PHE A 356 31.83 14.06 3.21
N VAL A 357 33.11 13.68 3.16
CA VAL A 357 34.06 14.07 2.10
C VAL A 357 34.42 12.83 1.29
N PHE A 358 34.09 12.85 0.00
CA PHE A 358 34.16 11.68 -0.87
C PHE A 358 34.87 12.00 -2.20
N CYS A 359 35.40 10.95 -2.83
CA CYS A 359 36.00 11.06 -4.17
C CYS A 359 34.92 11.03 -5.26
N ARG A 360 34.96 11.96 -6.20
CA ARG A 360 33.97 12.09 -7.31
C ARG A 360 33.80 10.81 -8.14
N GLU A 361 34.87 10.04 -8.30
CA GLU A 361 34.93 8.89 -9.21
C GLU A 361 34.38 7.61 -8.58
N CYS A 362 34.95 7.14 -7.47
CA CYS A 362 34.50 5.92 -6.78
C CYS A 362 33.32 6.14 -5.81
N LYS A 363 33.11 7.39 -5.36
CA LYS A 363 32.17 7.81 -4.31
C LYS A 363 32.37 7.15 -2.94
N GLU A 364 33.55 6.58 -2.69
CA GLU A 364 34.03 6.21 -1.36
C GLU A 364 34.64 7.44 -0.66
N GLU A 365 35.06 7.27 0.60
CA GLU A 365 35.80 8.29 1.37
C GLU A 365 36.98 8.87 0.57
N TYR A 366 37.22 10.18 0.72
CA TYR A 366 38.24 10.86 -0.07
C TYR A 366 39.65 10.31 0.20
N HIS A 367 40.34 9.93 -0.87
CA HIS A 367 41.70 9.44 -0.84
C HIS A 367 42.55 10.12 -1.93
N GLU A 368 43.84 10.23 -1.67
CA GLU A 368 44.84 10.59 -2.67
C GLU A 368 45.20 9.34 -3.51
N GLY A 369 45.67 9.54 -4.75
CA GLY A 369 46.04 8.44 -5.66
C GLY A 369 44.85 7.75 -6.36
N GLU A 370 45.14 6.65 -7.08
CA GLU A 370 44.17 5.92 -7.91
C GLU A 370 43.03 5.29 -7.08
N CYS A 371 41.82 5.20 -7.66
CA CYS A 371 40.71 4.54 -6.99
C CYS A 371 40.79 3.03 -7.16
N SER A 372 40.98 2.30 -6.05
CA SER A 372 41.08 0.83 -5.99
C SER A 372 39.90 0.07 -6.64
N SER A 373 38.75 0.74 -6.81
CA SER A 373 37.51 0.17 -7.33
C SER A 373 37.18 0.51 -8.80
N LEU A 374 38.01 1.30 -9.50
CA LEU A 374 37.74 1.70 -10.90
C LEU A 374 37.74 0.54 -11.92
N LEU A 375 38.34 -0.60 -11.58
CA LEU A 375 38.31 -1.81 -12.41
C LEU A 375 36.92 -2.49 -12.50
N GLY A 376 35.96 -2.13 -11.63
CA GLY A 376 34.64 -2.77 -11.59
C GLY A 376 33.52 -2.01 -12.32
N THR A 377 33.58 -0.67 -12.37
CA THR A 377 32.42 0.16 -12.75
C THR A 377 32.12 0.20 -14.26
N GLN A 378 33.08 -0.19 -15.10
CA GLN A 378 32.89 -0.25 -16.56
C GLN A 378 32.38 -1.63 -17.04
N GLY A 379 32.44 -2.67 -16.20
CA GLY A 379 32.12 -4.06 -16.57
C GLY A 379 30.82 -4.61 -15.96
N ALA A 380 30.33 -4.02 -14.87
CA ALA A 380 29.05 -4.39 -14.28
C ALA A 380 27.88 -3.91 -15.16
N ALA A 381 27.59 -4.66 -16.22
CA ALA A 381 26.36 -4.52 -16.98
C ALA A 381 25.18 -4.77 -16.04
N ALA A 382 24.59 -3.68 -15.52
CA ALA A 382 23.29 -3.75 -14.88
C ALA A 382 22.32 -4.38 -15.88
N GLN A 383 21.88 -5.62 -15.60
CA GLN A 383 20.92 -6.30 -16.46
C GLN A 383 19.71 -5.36 -16.62
N LYS A 384 19.37 -5.06 -17.88
CA LYS A 384 18.40 -4.02 -18.20
C LYS A 384 17.00 -4.45 -17.77
N GLY A 385 16.61 -3.95 -16.60
CA GLY A 385 15.24 -3.99 -16.11
C GLY A 385 14.94 -5.16 -15.20
N TYR A 386 13.76 -5.05 -14.59
CA TYR A 386 13.17 -6.04 -13.72
C TYR A 386 12.64 -7.21 -14.57
N VAL A 387 13.24 -8.40 -14.45
CA VAL A 387 12.89 -9.53 -15.32
C VAL A 387 11.66 -10.27 -14.79
N VAL A 388 10.53 -10.03 -15.44
CA VAL A 388 9.27 -10.74 -15.20
C VAL A 388 9.25 -12.06 -15.99
N ASP A 389 8.73 -13.12 -15.37
CA ASP A 389 8.49 -14.40 -16.04
C ASP A 389 7.25 -14.32 -16.96
N GLU A 390 7.36 -14.83 -18.19
CA GLU A 390 6.29 -14.72 -19.19
C GLU A 390 5.03 -15.52 -18.79
N HIS A 391 5.19 -16.67 -18.13
CA HIS A 391 4.06 -17.46 -17.64
C HIS A 391 3.37 -16.77 -16.45
N ALA A 392 4.14 -16.21 -15.52
CA ALA A 392 3.60 -15.39 -14.43
C ALA A 392 2.86 -14.15 -14.96
N ALA A 393 3.37 -13.49 -16.00
CA ALA A 393 2.69 -12.37 -16.66
C ALA A 393 1.36 -12.77 -17.32
N MET A 394 1.27 -13.97 -17.91
CA MET A 394 0.01 -14.50 -18.44
C MET A 394 -1.02 -14.81 -17.35
N GLN A 395 -0.60 -15.40 -16.22
CA GLN A 395 -1.52 -15.70 -15.12
C GLN A 395 -1.99 -14.44 -14.36
N ALA A 396 -1.12 -13.44 -14.22
CA ALA A 396 -1.38 -12.23 -13.42
C ALA A 396 -2.27 -11.18 -14.11
N ARG A 397 -3.18 -11.57 -15.00
CA ARG A 397 -4.04 -10.67 -15.79
C ARG A 397 -5.41 -10.48 -15.16
N TRP A 398 -5.79 -9.23 -14.86
CA TRP A 398 -7.05 -8.96 -14.16
C TRP A 398 -8.32 -9.41 -14.91
N GLU A 399 -8.30 -9.43 -16.25
CA GLU A 399 -9.51 -9.59 -17.09
C GLU A 399 -9.74 -10.99 -17.67
N GLU A 400 -8.79 -11.92 -17.52
CA GLU A 400 -8.86 -13.22 -18.21
C GLU A 400 -9.81 -14.25 -17.55
N ALA A 401 -10.43 -13.90 -16.42
CA ALA A 401 -11.52 -14.65 -15.76
C ALA A 401 -12.87 -14.63 -16.53
N SER A 402 -12.82 -14.50 -17.86
CA SER A 402 -13.95 -14.26 -18.77
C SER A 402 -14.76 -15.52 -19.16
N ARG A 403 -14.59 -16.66 -18.48
CA ARG A 403 -15.36 -17.90 -18.75
C ARG A 403 -16.15 -18.46 -17.58
N GLU A 404 -15.70 -18.29 -16.34
CA GLU A 404 -16.46 -18.73 -15.16
C GLU A 404 -17.33 -17.62 -14.57
N THR A 405 -16.92 -16.35 -14.77
CA THR A 405 -17.68 -15.19 -14.31
C THR A 405 -18.82 -14.82 -15.27
N ILE A 406 -19.67 -15.79 -15.61
CA ILE A 406 -21.07 -15.48 -15.92
C ILE A 406 -21.65 -14.95 -14.60
N LYS A 407 -21.44 -13.65 -14.34
CA LYS A 407 -22.06 -12.95 -13.20
C LYS A 407 -23.53 -13.30 -13.28
N LYS A 408 -24.12 -13.78 -12.17
CA LYS A 408 -25.57 -13.88 -12.04
C LYS A 408 -26.11 -12.46 -12.19
N THR A 409 -26.44 -12.04 -13.42
CA THR A 409 -26.89 -10.68 -13.74
C THR A 409 -28.16 -10.34 -12.96
N THR A 410 -28.91 -11.39 -12.63
CA THR A 410 -30.14 -11.38 -11.85
C THR A 410 -29.95 -12.01 -10.46
N LYS A 411 -30.46 -11.35 -9.42
CA LYS A 411 -30.64 -11.93 -8.07
C LYS A 411 -32.08 -11.67 -7.59
N PRO A 412 -32.68 -12.56 -6.79
CA PRO A 412 -33.99 -12.32 -6.19
C PRO A 412 -33.91 -11.19 -5.15
N CYS A 413 -34.92 -10.33 -5.11
CA CYS A 413 -35.08 -9.32 -4.07
C CYS A 413 -35.26 -9.99 -2.69
N PRO A 414 -34.47 -9.66 -1.66
CA PRO A 414 -34.55 -10.32 -0.34
C PRO A 414 -35.92 -10.23 0.35
N SER A 415 -36.74 -9.22 0.01
CA SER A 415 -38.07 -9.01 0.60
C SER A 415 -39.21 -9.71 -0.17
N CYS A 416 -39.17 -9.72 -1.51
CA CYS A 416 -40.29 -10.21 -2.33
C CYS A 416 -39.93 -11.27 -3.38
N ASN A 417 -38.69 -11.77 -3.37
CA ASN A 417 -38.13 -12.82 -4.24
C ASN A 417 -38.22 -12.60 -5.76
N ILE A 418 -38.71 -11.43 -6.22
CA ILE A 418 -38.71 -11.10 -7.65
C ILE A 418 -37.27 -10.94 -8.17
N PRO A 419 -36.93 -11.50 -9.34
CA PRO A 419 -35.65 -11.26 -10.00
C PRO A 419 -35.41 -9.77 -10.27
N VAL A 420 -34.27 -9.25 -9.80
CA VAL A 420 -33.77 -7.91 -10.09
C VAL A 420 -32.42 -8.03 -10.79
N GLU A 421 -32.29 -7.34 -11.92
CA GLU A 421 -31.04 -7.29 -12.70
C GLU A 421 -30.14 -6.14 -12.23
N LYS A 422 -28.82 -6.40 -12.17
CA LYS A 422 -27.80 -5.40 -11.82
C LYS A 422 -27.30 -4.68 -13.07
N ASN A 423 -27.76 -3.44 -13.24
CA ASN A 423 -27.29 -2.54 -14.30
C ASN A 423 -26.07 -1.73 -13.83
N GLY A 424 -24.89 -2.05 -14.35
CA GLY A 424 -23.63 -1.33 -14.07
C GLY A 424 -22.93 -1.73 -12.77
N GLY A 425 -21.99 -0.91 -12.30
CA GLY A 425 -21.11 -1.22 -11.16
C GLY A 425 -21.70 -0.97 -9.76
N CYS A 426 -22.84 -0.28 -9.63
CA CYS A 426 -23.42 0.09 -8.33
C CYS A 426 -23.93 -1.13 -7.52
N MET A 427 -23.73 -1.13 -6.19
CA MET A 427 -24.29 -2.13 -5.25
C MET A 427 -25.66 -1.77 -4.68
N HIS A 428 -26.09 -0.51 -4.78
CA HIS A 428 -27.37 -0.04 -4.23
C HIS A 428 -28.51 -0.43 -5.16
N MET A 429 -29.24 -1.48 -4.80
CA MET A 429 -30.33 -2.05 -5.59
C MET A 429 -31.68 -1.62 -5.02
N LYS A 430 -32.64 -1.32 -5.90
CA LYS A 430 -34.01 -0.97 -5.52
C LYS A 430 -34.99 -1.92 -6.20
N CYS A 431 -35.90 -2.52 -5.43
CA CYS A 431 -36.91 -3.41 -6.00
C CYS A 431 -37.85 -2.62 -6.93
N PRO A 432 -38.03 -3.03 -8.20
CA PRO A 432 -38.91 -2.32 -9.14
C PRO A 432 -40.39 -2.50 -8.83
N ARG A 433 -40.78 -3.51 -8.02
CA ARG A 433 -42.18 -3.77 -7.65
C ARG A 433 -42.71 -2.59 -6.79
N PRO A 434 -43.76 -1.86 -7.22
CA PRO A 434 -44.24 -0.68 -6.52
C PRO A 434 -44.73 -0.93 -5.08
N GLN A 435 -45.15 -2.16 -4.78
CA GLN A 435 -45.61 -2.64 -3.47
C GLN A 435 -44.47 -3.00 -2.50
N CYS A 436 -43.24 -3.22 -3.01
CA CYS A 436 -42.10 -3.63 -2.21
C CYS A 436 -41.12 -2.46 -2.03
N ARG A 437 -40.62 -1.89 -3.14
CA ARG A 437 -39.65 -0.77 -3.17
C ARG A 437 -38.38 -0.95 -2.32
N PHE A 438 -38.14 -2.14 -1.77
CA PHE A 438 -37.06 -2.44 -0.83
C PHE A 438 -35.69 -2.12 -1.43
N GLU A 439 -34.86 -1.44 -0.65
CA GLU A 439 -33.51 -1.02 -1.03
C GLU A 439 -32.47 -1.88 -0.33
N TRP A 440 -31.58 -2.50 -1.08
CA TRP A 440 -30.71 -3.56 -0.58
C TRP A 440 -29.33 -3.55 -1.24
N CYS A 441 -28.32 -4.09 -0.55
CA CYS A 441 -26.97 -4.24 -1.08
C CYS A 441 -26.86 -5.51 -1.92
N TRP A 442 -26.49 -5.38 -3.19
CA TRP A 442 -26.29 -6.50 -4.12
C TRP A 442 -25.33 -7.58 -3.57
N ASN A 443 -24.28 -7.18 -2.86
CA ASN A 443 -23.28 -8.11 -2.33
C ASN A 443 -23.78 -8.81 -1.05
N CYS A 444 -24.23 -8.03 -0.07
CA CYS A 444 -24.62 -8.55 1.25
C CYS A 444 -25.99 -9.23 1.29
N GLY A 445 -26.92 -8.90 0.40
CA GLY A 445 -28.31 -9.35 0.47
C GLY A 445 -29.14 -8.70 1.59
N LEU A 446 -28.57 -7.73 2.30
CA LEU A 446 -29.18 -7.00 3.42
C LEU A 446 -29.74 -5.64 2.97
N GLU A 447 -30.58 -5.03 3.81
CA GLU A 447 -31.07 -3.66 3.62
C GLU A 447 -29.93 -2.65 3.43
N TRP A 448 -30.14 -1.69 2.53
CA TRP A 448 -29.13 -0.70 2.18
C TRP A 448 -28.80 0.22 3.35
N ASN A 449 -27.51 0.32 3.69
CA ASN A 449 -27.06 0.99 4.92
C ASN A 449 -25.73 1.73 4.70
N ARG A 450 -25.36 2.59 5.67
CA ARG A 450 -24.16 3.45 5.60
C ARG A 450 -22.82 2.69 5.60
N THR A 451 -22.83 1.42 6.02
CA THR A 451 -21.67 0.52 5.97
C THR A 451 -21.45 0.03 4.54
N CYS A 452 -22.47 -0.56 3.90
CA CYS A 452 -22.40 -0.94 2.48
C CYS A 452 -22.06 0.24 1.56
N MET A 453 -22.67 1.40 1.80
CA MET A 453 -22.36 2.67 1.11
C MET A 453 -20.91 3.12 1.29
N GLY A 454 -20.32 2.86 2.45
CA GLY A 454 -18.92 3.23 2.74
C GLY A 454 -17.92 2.27 2.14
N ASP A 455 -18.12 0.98 2.37
CA ASP A 455 -17.11 -0.04 2.16
C ASP A 455 -17.13 -0.55 0.71
N HIS A 456 -18.31 -0.57 0.05
CA HIS A 456 -18.48 -1.12 -1.31
C HIS A 456 -19.69 -0.51 -2.05
N TRP A 457 -19.71 0.80 -2.30
CA TRP A 457 -20.79 1.42 -3.09
C TRP A 457 -20.82 0.91 -4.54
N PHE A 458 -19.64 0.64 -5.13
CA PHE A 458 -19.48 0.04 -6.46
C PHE A 458 -18.38 -1.04 -6.47
N ASP A 459 -18.29 -1.78 -7.58
CA ASP A 459 -17.35 -2.89 -7.89
C ASP A 459 -16.75 -2.68 -9.30
#